data_AF-A0A6A6FA37-F1
#
_entry.id   AF-A0A6A6FA37-F1
#
_cell.length_a   1.000
_cell.length_b   1.000
_cell.length_c   1.000
_cell.angle_alpha   90.00
_cell.angle_beta   90.00
_cell.angle_gamma   90.00
#
_symmetry.space_group_name_H-M   'P 1'
#
loop_
_entity.id
_entity.type
_entity.pdbx_description
1 polymer ?
#
loop_
_entity_poly.entity_id
_entity_poly.type
_entity_poly.pdbx_seq_one_letter_code
_entity_poly.pdbx_strand_id
1 'polypeptide(L)'
;MVSDDVQTELHQRFLGCGRVLLRHLEYGSARDETGSNVQRLRGIFERGCHRFDPEHFVPVLVDHDLLSRLLITTGVTSSDLTYQSPPLISVPLGTKLRCLHGRHRLLAAQEHLKCLPTNDQWWGVKFFDSGSAACRSWVNLR
;
A
#
# COMPACT_ATOMS: atom_id res chain seq x y z
N MET A 1 19.60 -14.36 2.08
CA MET A 1 19.45 -13.82 3.44
C MET A 1 19.12 -12.35 3.30
N VAL A 2 17.82 -12.01 3.32
CA VAL A 2 17.42 -10.60 3.39
C VAL A 2 17.69 -10.19 4.84
N SER A 3 18.68 -9.34 5.06
CA SER A 3 19.14 -8.96 6.39
C SER A 3 17.99 -8.45 7.25
N ASP A 4 17.96 -8.86 8.52
CA ASP A 4 17.00 -8.46 9.55
C ASP A 4 16.79 -6.93 9.64
N ASP A 5 17.75 -6.15 9.16
CA ASP A 5 17.72 -4.69 9.07
C ASP A 5 16.58 -4.14 8.20
N VAL A 6 16.31 -4.76 7.04
CA VAL A 6 15.24 -4.30 6.13
C VAL A 6 13.86 -4.57 6.74
N GLN A 7 13.72 -5.71 7.43
CA GLN A 7 12.48 -6.07 8.10
C GLN A 7 12.26 -5.17 9.33
N THR A 8 13.33 -4.77 10.01
CA THR A 8 13.28 -3.84 11.16
C THR A 8 12.92 -2.42 10.73
N GLU A 9 13.49 -1.92 9.61
CA GLU A 9 13.20 -0.58 9.09
C GLU A 9 11.74 -0.44 8.60
N LEU A 10 11.19 -1.50 8.00
CA LEU A 10 9.78 -1.54 7.60
C LEU A 10 8.82 -1.52 8.80
N HIS A 11 9.15 -2.19 9.91
CA HIS A 11 8.34 -2.13 11.13
C HIS A 11 8.36 -0.74 11.77
N GLN A 12 9.48 -0.02 11.69
CA GLN A 12 9.60 1.33 12.27
C GLN A 12 8.85 2.40 11.48
N ARG A 13 8.59 2.17 10.19
CA ARG A 13 7.84 3.11 9.33
C ARG A 13 6.40 2.71 9.11
N PHE A 14 5.93 1.64 9.75
CA PHE A 14 4.55 1.19 9.61
C PHE A 14 3.61 2.13 10.37
N LEU A 15 2.66 2.72 9.64
CA LEU A 15 1.71 3.72 10.17
C LEU A 15 0.32 3.13 10.45
N GLY A 16 0.05 1.91 9.99
CA GLY A 16 -1.23 1.23 10.19
C GLY A 16 -1.86 0.71 8.90
N CYS A 17 -3.09 0.23 9.00
CA CYS A 17 -3.85 -0.35 7.89
C CYS A 17 -5.14 0.40 7.59
N GLY A 18 -5.52 0.44 6.32
CA GLY A 18 -6.76 1.04 5.87
C GLY A 18 -7.26 0.44 4.56
N ARG A 19 -8.39 0.92 4.08
CA ARG A 19 -8.94 0.61 2.76
C ARG A 19 -8.84 1.86 1.90
N VAL A 20 -8.40 1.69 0.66
CA VAL A 20 -8.32 2.78 -0.32
C VAL A 20 -8.96 2.32 -1.61
N LEU A 21 -9.68 3.22 -2.29
CA LEU A 21 -10.28 2.91 -3.58
C LEU A 21 -9.19 2.68 -4.62
N LEU A 22 -9.35 1.65 -5.44
CA LEU A 22 -8.37 1.21 -6.44
C LEU A 22 -7.96 2.34 -7.39
N ARG A 23 -8.87 3.28 -7.68
CA ARG A 23 -8.60 4.47 -8.49
C ARG A 23 -7.53 5.40 -7.91
N HIS A 24 -7.29 5.37 -6.60
CA HIS A 24 -6.27 6.20 -5.94
C HIS A 24 -4.95 5.46 -5.78
N LEU A 25 -4.87 4.19 -6.13
CA LEU A 25 -3.63 3.42 -6.04
C LEU A 25 -2.88 3.50 -7.38
N GLU A 26 -1.61 3.85 -7.32
CA GLU A 26 -0.68 3.77 -8.44
C GLU A 26 0.46 2.81 -8.12
N TYR A 27 0.99 2.14 -9.13
CA TYR A 27 2.18 1.30 -9.01
C TYR A 27 3.32 1.91 -9.83
N GLY A 28 4.54 1.79 -9.31
CA GLY A 28 5.75 2.18 -10.03
C GLY A 28 5.95 1.36 -11.30
N SER A 29 6.87 1.82 -12.15
CA SER A 29 7.27 1.07 -13.34
C SER A 29 7.98 -0.22 -12.93
N ALA A 30 7.91 -1.29 -13.73
CA ALA A 30 8.48 -2.61 -13.41
C ALA A 30 10.00 -2.63 -13.08
N ARG A 31 10.70 -1.50 -13.29
CA ARG A 31 12.11 -1.32 -12.94
C ARG A 31 12.36 -1.07 -11.45
N ASP A 32 11.33 -0.74 -10.67
CA ASP A 32 11.44 -0.53 -9.21
C ASP A 32 11.35 -1.85 -8.41
N GLU A 33 11.19 -3.00 -9.09
CA GLU A 33 11.21 -4.32 -8.47
C GLU A 33 12.67 -4.77 -8.24
N THR A 34 13.29 -4.31 -7.15
CA THR A 34 14.58 -4.86 -6.68
C THR A 34 14.41 -6.32 -6.20
N GLY A 35 14.44 -7.24 -7.17
CA GLY A 35 15.13 -8.54 -7.19
C GLY A 35 14.77 -9.65 -6.22
N SER A 36 14.41 -9.39 -4.96
CA SER A 36 14.46 -10.45 -3.92
C SER A 36 13.09 -10.85 -3.33
N ASN A 37 12.04 -10.04 -3.52
CA ASN A 37 10.70 -10.35 -2.97
C ASN A 37 9.71 -11.01 -3.97
N VAL A 38 10.05 -11.04 -5.27
CA VAL A 38 9.15 -11.49 -6.34
C VAL A 38 8.86 -13.00 -6.27
N GLN A 39 9.84 -13.81 -5.86
CA GLN A 39 9.72 -15.27 -5.85
C GLN A 39 8.81 -15.80 -4.74
N ARG A 40 8.79 -15.15 -3.56
CA ARG A 40 7.86 -15.49 -2.46
C ARG A 40 6.42 -15.10 -2.80
N LEU A 41 6.24 -13.99 -3.52
CA LEU A 41 4.92 -13.47 -3.87
C LEU A 41 4.21 -14.32 -4.93
N ARG A 42 4.94 -14.99 -5.84
CA ARG A 42 4.38 -15.83 -6.91
C ARG A 42 3.48 -16.97 -6.40
N GLY A 43 3.80 -17.56 -5.24
CA GLY A 43 3.01 -18.65 -4.63
C GLY A 43 1.72 -18.23 -3.93
N ILE A 44 1.49 -16.93 -3.74
CA ILE A 44 0.28 -16.38 -3.10
C ILE A 44 -0.82 -16.10 -4.16
N PHE A 45 -0.43 -15.97 -5.44
CA PHE A 45 -1.30 -15.46 -6.50
C PHE A 45 -2.31 -16.45 -7.09
N GLU A 46 -2.25 -17.75 -6.78
CA GLU A 46 -3.18 -18.75 -7.34
C GLU A 46 -4.47 -18.97 -6.52
N ARG A 47 -4.65 -18.31 -5.37
CA ARG A 47 -5.70 -18.70 -4.40
C ARG A 47 -6.91 -17.77 -4.22
N GLY A 48 -7.08 -16.72 -5.04
CA GLY A 48 -8.34 -15.94 -5.11
C GLY A 48 -8.29 -14.48 -4.62
N CYS A 49 -9.46 -13.82 -4.63
CA CYS A 49 -9.63 -12.41 -4.26
C CYS A 49 -9.86 -12.26 -2.75
N HIS A 50 -8.79 -11.98 -2.01
CA HIS A 50 -8.80 -11.91 -0.55
C HIS A 50 -8.59 -10.47 -0.04
N ARG A 51 -9.43 -9.55 -0.50
CA ARG A 51 -9.28 -8.10 -0.20
C ARG A 51 -9.42 -7.73 1.30
N PHE A 52 -9.95 -8.63 2.12
CA PHE A 52 -10.13 -8.47 3.57
C PHE A 52 -8.97 -9.06 4.38
N ASP A 53 -8.10 -9.84 3.76
CA ASP A 53 -7.04 -10.56 4.44
C ASP A 53 -5.79 -9.65 4.58
N PRO A 54 -5.34 -9.37 5.82
CA PRO A 54 -4.11 -8.61 6.09
C PRO A 54 -2.85 -9.11 5.37
N GLU A 55 -2.76 -10.39 5.03
CA GLU A 55 -1.64 -10.96 4.27
C GLU A 55 -1.61 -10.46 2.82
N HIS A 56 -2.76 -9.97 2.35
CA HIS A 56 -3.02 -9.57 0.98
C HIS A 56 -3.11 -8.05 0.79
N PHE A 57 -2.91 -7.28 1.86
CA PHE A 57 -2.87 -5.82 1.78
C PHE A 57 -1.61 -5.36 1.06
N VAL A 58 -1.74 -4.33 0.22
CA VAL A 58 -0.59 -3.77 -0.50
C VAL A 58 0.10 -2.68 0.31
N PRO A 59 1.43 -2.64 0.36
CA PRO A 59 2.15 -1.56 1.01
C PRO A 59 2.10 -0.29 0.17
N VAL A 60 1.74 0.81 0.82
CA VAL A 60 1.59 2.14 0.23
C VAL A 60 2.51 3.11 0.96
N LEU A 61 3.31 3.84 0.20
CA LEU A 61 4.09 4.95 0.72
C LEU A 61 3.22 6.19 0.85
N VAL A 62 3.30 6.85 2.00
CA VAL A 62 2.62 8.10 2.28
C VAL A 62 3.51 8.99 3.14
N ASP A 63 3.52 10.28 2.85
CA ASP A 63 4.15 11.28 3.71
C ASP A 63 3.28 11.54 4.94
N HIS A 64 3.89 11.85 6.08
CA HIS A 64 3.16 12.07 7.34
C HIS A 64 2.10 13.19 7.23
N ASP A 65 2.38 14.28 6.52
CA ASP A 65 1.44 15.39 6.34
C ASP A 65 0.29 15.00 5.41
N LEU A 66 0.58 14.15 4.42
CA LEU A 66 -0.46 13.60 3.57
C LEU A 66 -1.36 12.65 4.37
N LEU A 67 -0.81 11.69 5.11
CA LEU A 67 -1.60 10.74 5.91
C LEU A 67 -2.45 11.48 6.93
N SER A 68 -1.87 12.47 7.63
CA SER A 68 -2.59 13.28 8.62
C SER A 68 -3.78 14.02 8.00
N ARG A 69 -3.61 14.62 6.81
CA ARG A 69 -4.72 15.27 6.08
C ARG A 69 -5.79 14.28 5.66
N LEU A 70 -5.42 13.09 5.19
CA LEU A 70 -6.36 12.04 4.81
C LEU A 70 -7.17 11.57 6.03
N LEU A 71 -6.51 11.35 7.16
CA LEU A 71 -7.14 10.97 8.42
C LEU A 71 -8.15 12.03 8.90
N ILE A 72 -7.74 13.30 8.94
CA ILE A 72 -8.62 14.43 9.29
C ILE A 72 -9.84 14.51 8.36
N THR A 73 -9.61 14.40 7.05
CA THR A 73 -10.69 14.48 6.05
C THR A 73 -11.67 13.31 6.18
N THR A 74 -11.17 12.14 6.59
CA THR A 74 -11.98 10.93 6.76
C THR A 74 -12.69 10.91 8.13
N GLY A 75 -12.23 11.72 9.10
CA GLY A 75 -12.70 11.64 10.49
C GLY A 75 -12.19 10.39 11.21
N VAL A 76 -11.02 9.88 10.81
CA VAL A 76 -10.40 8.65 11.32
C VAL A 76 -9.12 9.01 12.06
N THR A 77 -8.83 8.35 13.17
CA THR A 77 -7.59 8.54 13.93
C THR A 77 -6.53 7.50 13.56
N SER A 78 -5.27 7.74 13.91
CA SER A 78 -4.22 6.74 13.72
C SER A 78 -4.50 5.44 14.48
N SER A 79 -5.18 5.51 15.63
CA SER A 79 -5.60 4.34 16.43
C SER A 79 -6.62 3.46 15.71
N ASP A 80 -7.37 4.01 14.76
CA ASP A 80 -8.36 3.27 13.97
C ASP A 80 -7.73 2.48 12.82
N LEU A 81 -6.46 2.74 12.49
CA LEU A 81 -5.72 2.08 11.39
C LEU A 81 -5.30 0.64 11.75
N THR A 82 -6.28 -0.22 11.98
CA THR A 82 -6.09 -1.60 12.45
C THR A 82 -6.24 -2.64 11.34
N TYR A 83 -5.73 -3.84 11.58
CA TYR A 83 -5.87 -4.98 10.66
C TYR A 83 -7.28 -5.59 10.70
N GLN A 84 -7.93 -5.56 11.86
CA GLN A 84 -9.20 -6.24 12.12
C GLN A 84 -10.38 -5.52 11.48
N SER A 85 -10.36 -4.19 11.49
CA SER A 85 -11.41 -3.36 10.90
C SER A 85 -10.79 -2.13 10.24
N PRO A 86 -10.05 -2.31 9.12
CA PRO A 86 -9.38 -1.20 8.47
C PRO A 86 -10.41 -0.16 8.01
N PRO A 87 -10.26 1.12 8.31
CA PRO A 87 -11.21 2.16 7.89
C PRO A 87 -11.07 2.47 6.39
N LEU A 88 -12.16 2.89 5.74
CA LEU A 88 -12.09 3.38 4.36
C LEU A 88 -11.57 4.83 4.37
N ILE A 89 -10.37 5.04 3.83
CA ILE A 89 -9.72 6.33 3.81
C ILE A 89 -10.21 7.14 2.61
N SER A 90 -10.73 8.35 2.88
CA SER A 90 -11.17 9.29 1.87
C SER A 90 -9.96 9.99 1.27
N VAL A 91 -9.63 9.63 0.03
CA VAL A 91 -8.54 10.23 -0.73
C VAL A 91 -9.10 11.24 -1.73
N PRO A 92 -8.61 12.50 -1.73
CA PRO A 92 -9.07 13.50 -2.68
C PRO A 92 -8.93 13.04 -4.14
N LEU A 93 -9.87 13.46 -4.98
CA LEU A 93 -9.79 13.23 -6.42
C LEU A 93 -8.52 13.88 -6.98
N GLY A 94 -7.83 13.17 -7.87
CA GLY A 94 -6.55 13.60 -8.42
C GLY A 94 -5.33 13.18 -7.58
N THR A 95 -5.50 12.79 -6.31
CA THR A 95 -4.40 12.23 -5.51
C THR A 95 -4.21 10.74 -5.80
N LYS A 96 -2.93 10.35 -5.93
CA LYS A 96 -2.49 8.97 -6.12
C LYS A 96 -1.53 8.58 -4.99
N LEU A 97 -1.70 7.37 -4.49
CA LEU A 97 -0.86 6.77 -3.46
C LEU A 97 0.00 5.69 -4.08
N ARG A 98 1.31 5.82 -3.90
CA ARG A 98 2.29 4.94 -4.54
C ARG A 98 2.40 3.62 -3.78
N CYS A 99 2.10 2.54 -4.47
CA CYS A 99 2.31 1.19 -3.97
C CYS A 99 3.76 0.77 -4.23
N LEU A 100 4.43 0.19 -3.22
CA LEU A 100 5.80 -0.34 -3.38
C LEU A 100 5.84 -1.57 -4.27
N HIS A 101 4.83 -2.43 -4.15
CA HIS A 101 4.67 -3.64 -4.95
C HIS A 101 3.21 -4.09 -4.97
N GLY A 102 2.92 -5.16 -5.72
CA GLY A 102 1.56 -5.69 -5.86
C GLY A 102 0.85 -5.21 -7.12
N ARG A 103 1.59 -4.82 -8.17
CA ARG A 103 1.03 -4.46 -9.49
C ARG A 103 0.05 -5.51 -10.01
N HIS A 104 0.48 -6.78 -10.08
CA HIS A 104 -0.40 -7.86 -10.54
C HIS A 104 -1.62 -8.06 -9.64
N ARG A 105 -1.47 -7.83 -8.32
CA ARG A 105 -2.59 -7.89 -7.37
C ARG A 105 -3.62 -6.81 -7.65
N LEU A 106 -3.17 -5.58 -7.83
CA LEU A 106 -4.04 -4.45 -8.12
C LEU A 106 -4.70 -4.59 -9.49
N LEU A 107 -4.00 -5.12 -10.50
CA LEU A 107 -4.59 -5.43 -11.80
C LEU A 107 -5.67 -6.51 -11.69
N ALA A 108 -5.39 -7.60 -10.97
CA ALA A 108 -6.39 -8.65 -10.73
C ALA A 108 -7.60 -8.12 -9.93
N ALA A 109 -7.35 -7.27 -8.93
CA ALA A 109 -8.40 -6.61 -8.15
C ALA A 109 -9.25 -5.67 -9.03
N GLN A 110 -8.62 -4.88 -9.90
CA GLN A 110 -9.32 -4.03 -10.85
C GLN A 110 -10.20 -4.86 -11.79
N GLU A 111 -9.68 -5.94 -12.36
CA GLU A 111 -10.45 -6.83 -13.24
C GLU A 111 -11.61 -7.53 -12.52
N HIS A 112 -11.40 -7.96 -11.27
CA HIS A 112 -12.41 -8.67 -10.50
C HIS A 112 -13.49 -7.74 -9.96
N LEU A 113 -13.13 -6.50 -9.58
CA LEU A 113 -14.05 -5.53 -8.98
C LEU A 113 -14.65 -4.55 -9.99
N LYS A 114 -14.28 -4.60 -11.28
CA LYS A 114 -14.78 -3.67 -12.32
C LYS A 114 -16.30 -3.61 -12.44
N CYS A 115 -16.98 -4.71 -12.15
CA CYS A 115 -18.44 -4.80 -12.22
C CYS A 115 -19.14 -4.26 -10.96
N LEU A 116 -18.41 -3.96 -9.88
CA LEU A 116 -18.95 -3.39 -8.66
C LEU A 116 -19.11 -1.86 -8.76
N PRO A 117 -20.00 -1.25 -7.96
CA PRO A 117 -20.06 0.20 -7.82
C PRO A 117 -18.68 0.78 -7.45
N THR A 118 -18.37 1.98 -7.94
CA THR A 118 -17.05 2.61 -7.75
C THR A 118 -16.67 2.75 -6.27
N ASN A 119 -17.64 2.83 -5.36
CA ASN A 119 -17.42 2.92 -3.91
C ASN A 119 -17.03 1.56 -3.27
N ASP A 120 -17.30 0.45 -3.95
CA ASP A 120 -16.96 -0.91 -3.50
C ASP A 120 -15.66 -1.45 -4.15
N GLN A 121 -15.07 -0.66 -5.05
CA GLN A 121 -13.79 -0.96 -5.71
C GLN A 121 -12.61 -0.50 -4.83
N TRP A 122 -12.51 -1.06 -3.63
CA TRP A 122 -11.41 -0.77 -2.70
C TRP A 122 -10.49 -1.98 -2.50
N TRP A 123 -9.27 -1.69 -2.05
CA TRP A 123 -8.30 -2.69 -1.62
C TRP A 123 -7.74 -2.32 -0.24
N GLY A 124 -7.40 -3.34 0.54
CA GLY A 124 -6.71 -3.16 1.82
C GLY A 124 -5.26 -2.75 1.60
N VAL A 125 -4.80 -1.74 2.35
CA VAL A 125 -3.45 -1.18 2.25
C VAL A 125 -2.78 -1.12 3.60
N LYS A 126 -1.45 -1.21 3.59
CA LYS A 126 -0.56 -0.96 4.72
C LYS A 126 0.16 0.35 4.46
N PHE A 127 -0.04 1.35 5.32
CA PHE A 127 0.62 2.64 5.17
C PHE A 127 2.04 2.57 5.75
N PHE A 128 2.99 3.05 4.97
CA PHE A 128 4.37 3.22 5.37
C PHE A 128 4.79 4.66 5.17
N ASP A 129 5.49 5.21 6.15
CA ASP A 129 6.11 6.52 6.03
C ASP A 129 7.13 6.50 4.88
N SER A 130 6.98 7.41 3.92
CA SER A 130 7.99 7.61 2.89
C SER A 130 9.31 8.12 3.45
N GLY A 131 9.30 8.63 4.69
CA GLY A 131 10.40 9.35 5.31
C GLY A 131 10.56 10.70 4.62
N SER A 132 10.67 11.77 5.41
CA SER A 132 11.08 13.07 4.89
C SER A 132 12.29 12.87 3.97
N ALA A 133 12.12 13.27 2.71
CA ALA A 133 13.02 13.64 1.61
C ALA A 133 14.58 13.66 1.75
N ALA A 134 15.21 13.14 2.81
CA ALA A 134 16.65 13.01 3.00
C ALA A 134 17.21 11.69 2.43
N CYS A 135 16.37 10.69 2.15
CA CYS A 135 16.78 9.51 1.38
C CYS A 135 16.48 9.67 -0.12
N ARG A 136 16.77 10.84 -0.70
CA ARG A 136 16.92 10.98 -2.16
C ARG A 136 18.30 10.51 -2.66
N SER A 137 19.13 9.97 -1.78
CA SER A 137 20.55 9.68 -2.07
C SER A 137 20.86 8.21 -2.39
N TRP A 138 19.91 7.28 -2.25
CA TRP A 138 20.17 5.86 -2.60
C TRP A 138 20.06 5.55 -4.10
N VAL A 139 19.98 6.58 -4.95
CA VAL A 139 20.01 6.47 -6.42
C VAL A 139 21.42 6.73 -7.00
N ASN A 140 22.41 7.08 -6.18
CA ASN A 140 23.80 7.19 -6.65
C ASN A 140 24.81 6.71 -5.59
N LEU A 141 25.11 5.42 -5.60
CA LEU A 141 26.43 4.93 -5.20
C LEU A 141 26.88 3.92 -6.26
N ARG A 142 27.61 4.47 -7.23
CA ARG A 142 28.53 3.74 -8.09
C ARG A 142 29.90 3.73 -7.40
#